data_AF-B3EL11-F1
#
_entry.id   AF-B3EL11-F1
#
_cell.length_a   1.000
_cell.length_b   1.000
_cell.length_c   1.000
_cell.angle_alpha   90.00
_cell.angle_beta   90.00
_cell.angle_gamma   90.00
#
_symmetry.space_group_name_H-M   'P 1'
#
loop_
_entity.id
_entity.type
_entity.pdbx_description
1 polymer ?
#
loop_
_entity_poly.entity_id
_entity_poly.type
_entity_poly.pdbx_seq_one_letter_code
_entity_poly.pdbx_strand_id
1 'polypeptide(L)' 'MLVGSFKSLWNRAVFYVGLGWLVLIALIWNTDQLATSADRQIYIGVIAAGFLLVYVSGFIIEAMYKRKQAANR' A
#
# COMPACT_ATOMS: atom_id res chain seq x y z
N MET A 1 1.98 18.86 -16.07
CA MET A 1 2.37 17.43 -16.01
C MET A 1 3.03 17.18 -14.67
N LEU A 2 2.69 16.09 -13.98
CA LEU A 2 3.41 15.69 -12.77
C LEU A 2 4.87 15.42 -13.16
N VAL A 3 5.82 16.03 -12.43
CA VAL A 3 7.26 15.86 -12.69
C VAL A 3 7.72 14.58 -12.00
N GLY A 4 8.20 13.61 -12.79
CA GLY A 4 8.79 12.37 -12.29
C GLY A 4 8.35 11.13 -13.08
N SER A 5 9.09 10.03 -12.91
CA SER A 5 8.69 8.71 -13.43
C SER A 5 7.50 8.16 -12.62
N PHE A 6 6.71 7.26 -13.24
CA PHE A 6 5.60 6.59 -12.56
C PHE A 6 6.05 6.00 -11.20
N LYS A 7 7.18 5.29 -11.19
CA LYS A 7 7.77 4.73 -9.96
C LYS A 7 8.03 5.77 -8.87
N SER A 8 8.55 6.94 -9.23
CA SER A 8 8.81 8.01 -8.26
C SER A 8 7.50 8.57 -7.66
N LEU A 9 6.50 8.81 -8.52
CA LEU A 9 5.19 9.30 -8.10
C LEU A 9 4.43 8.26 -7.27
N TRP A 10 4.50 6.99 -7.67
CA TRP A 10 3.90 5.86 -6.96
C TRP A 10 4.47 5.71 -5.56
N ASN A 11 5.80 5.72 -5.43
CA ASN A 11 6.46 5.65 -4.13
C ASN A 11 6.01 6.80 -3.22
N ARG A 12 6.02 8.04 -3.72
CA ARG A 12 5.55 9.21 -2.96
C ARG A 12 4.10 9.04 -2.51
N ALA A 13 3.21 8.65 -3.44
CA ALA A 13 1.79 8.46 -3.14
C ALA A 13 1.57 7.40 -2.06
N VAL A 14 2.18 6.21 -2.21
CA VAL A 14 2.04 5.12 -1.24
C VAL A 14 2.58 5.51 0.12
N PHE A 15 3.72 6.23 0.20
CA PHE A 15 4.23 6.70 1.48
C PHE A 15 3.34 7.75 2.14
N TYR A 16 2.85 8.76 1.40
CA TYR A 16 1.95 9.77 1.96
C TYR A 16 0.62 9.17 2.43
N VAL A 17 0.02 8.31 1.62
CA VAL A 17 -1.21 7.60 2.00
C VAL A 17 -0.94 6.63 3.15
N GLY A 18 0.20 5.95 3.14
CA GLY A 18 0.66 5.07 4.22
C GLY A 18 0.76 5.79 5.57
N LEU A 19 1.28 7.02 5.60
CA LEU A 19 1.29 7.85 6.81
C LEU A 19 -0.13 8.14 7.31
N GLY A 20 -1.07 8.45 6.41
CA GLY A 20 -2.48 8.61 6.76
C GLY A 20 -3.11 7.33 7.32
N TRP A 21 -2.73 6.18 6.76
CA TRP A 21 -3.14 4.86 7.26
C TRP A 21 -2.65 4.59 8.68
N LEU A 22 -1.45 5.03 9.07
CA LEU A 22 -0.97 4.85 10.45
C LEU A 22 -1.91 5.46 11.48
N VAL A 23 -2.58 6.57 11.15
CA VAL A 23 -3.59 7.18 12.03
C VAL A 23 -4.78 6.25 12.19
N LEU A 24 -5.31 5.69 11.09
CA LEU A 24 -6.43 4.74 11.14
C LEU A 24 -6.07 3.47 11.91
N ILE A 25 -4.83 3.01 11.75
CA ILE A 25 -4.30 1.86 12.46
C ILE A 25 -4.27 2.12 13.96
N ALA A 26 -3.77 3.29 14.36
CA ALA A 26 -3.74 3.72 15.75
C ALA A 26 -5.15 3.85 16.37
N LEU A 27 -6.15 4.30 15.59
CA LEU A 27 -7.53 4.39 16.08
C LEU A 27 -8.06 3.01 16.48
N ILE A 28 -7.91 2.00 15.62
CA ILE A 28 -8.37 0.63 15.91
C ILE A 28 -7.51 0.00 17.02
N TRP A 29 -6.21 0.27 17.04
CA TRP A 29 -5.29 -0.28 18.06
C TRP A 29 -5.68 0.08 19.49
N ASN A 30 -6.30 1.25 19.68
CA ASN A 30 -6.75 1.74 20.99
C ASN A 30 -8.19 1.34 21.33
N THR A 31 -8.84 0.49 20.52
CA THR A 31 -10.17 -0.04 20.83
C THR A 31 -10.09 -1.37 21.58
N ASP A 32 -11.16 -1.75 22.26
CA ASP A 32 -11.30 -3.07 22.89
C ASP A 32 -11.56 -4.21 21.89
N GLN A 33 -11.52 -3.94 20.58
CA GLN A 33 -11.73 -4.97 19.55
C GLN A 33 -10.55 -5.94 19.43
N LEU A 34 -9.35 -5.54 19.85
CA LEU A 34 -8.14 -6.36 19.85
C LEU A 34 -7.83 -6.88 21.26
N ALA A 35 -8.74 -7.72 21.76
CA ALA A 35 -8.78 -8.16 23.15
C ALA A 35 -7.58 -9.03 23.55
N THR A 36 -7.04 -9.83 22.62
CA THR A 36 -5.91 -10.73 22.88
C THR A 36 -4.65 -10.30 22.14
N SER A 37 -3.50 -10.80 22.62
CA SER A 37 -2.22 -10.64 21.91
C SER A 37 -2.25 -11.26 20.52
N ALA A 38 -3.02 -12.33 20.32
CA ALA A 38 -3.19 -12.98 19.01
C ALA A 38 -3.95 -12.07 18.05
N ASP A 39 -5.02 -11.39 18.50
CA ASP A 39 -5.78 -10.45 17.66
C ASP A 39 -4.90 -9.31 17.18
N ARG A 40 -4.05 -8.78 18.06
CA ARG A 40 -3.08 -7.71 17.72
C ARG A 40 -2.05 -8.16 16.69
N GLN A 41 -1.56 -9.39 16.80
CA GLN A 41 -0.63 -9.98 15.82
C GLN A 41 -1.28 -10.17 14.45
N ILE A 42 -2.50 -10.74 14.42
CA ILE A 42 -3.27 -10.92 13.19
C ILE A 42 -3.56 -9.57 12.55
N TYR A 43 -3.98 -8.60 13.34
CA TYR A 43 -4.30 -7.24 12.89
C TYR A 43 -3.11 -6.57 12.20
N ILE A 44 -1.93 -6.54 12.84
CA ILE A 44 -0.71 -5.99 12.24
C ILE A 44 -0.32 -6.79 10.99
N GLY A 45 -0.44 -8.12 11.03
CA GLY A 45 -0.13 -9.00 9.90
C GLY A 45 -0.98 -8.68 8.67
N VAL A 46 -2.29 -8.54 8.84
CA VAL A 46 -3.23 -8.19 7.76
C VAL A 46 -2.92 -6.80 7.20
N ILE A 47 -2.65 -5.82 8.05
CA ILE A 47 -2.29 -4.46 7.62
C ILE A 47 -1.00 -4.47 6.80
N ALA A 48 0.05 -5.11 7.31
CA ALA A 48 1.35 -5.17 6.65
C ALA A 48 1.23 -5.89 5.29
N ALA A 49 0.52 -7.01 5.26
CA ALA A 49 0.26 -7.74 4.02
C ALA A 49 -0.55 -6.89 3.02
N GLY A 50 -1.61 -6.21 3.47
CA GLY A 50 -2.41 -5.31 2.64
C GLY A 50 -1.62 -4.15 2.08
N PHE A 51 -0.78 -3.51 2.90
CA PHE A 51 0.09 -2.43 2.46
C PHE A 51 1.11 -2.88 1.40
N LEU A 52 1.73 -4.05 1.61
CA LEU A 52 2.65 -4.64 0.63
C LEU A 52 1.94 -4.98 -0.69
N LEU A 53 0.74 -5.56 -0.62
CA LEU A 53 -0.07 -5.85 -1.81
C LEU A 53 -0.38 -4.58 -2.60
N VAL A 54 -0.80 -3.51 -1.92
CA VAL A 54 -1.01 -2.19 -2.54
C VAL A 54 0.29 -1.73 -3.17
N TYR A 55 1.40 -1.66 -2.43
CA TYR A 55 2.68 -1.18 -2.96
C TYR A 55 3.16 -1.94 -4.20
N VAL A 56 3.07 -3.27 -4.19
CA VAL A 56 3.45 -4.14 -5.32
C VAL A 56 2.54 -3.94 -6.52
N SER A 57 1.24 -3.68 -6.30
CA SER A 57 0.27 -3.51 -7.39
C SER A 57 0.65 -2.39 -8.37
N GLY A 58 1.25 -1.29 -7.90
CA GLY A 58 1.72 -0.23 -8.78
C GLY A 58 2.77 -0.70 -9.78
N PHE A 59 3.71 -1.55 -9.36
CA PHE A 59 4.72 -2.12 -10.26
C PHE A 59 4.11 -3.12 -11.25
N ILE A 60 3.11 -3.89 -10.82
CA ILE A 60 2.35 -4.78 -11.71
C ILE A 60 1.64 -3.96 -12.79
N ILE A 61 0.98 -2.86 -12.41
CA ILE A 61 0.31 -1.95 -13.33
C ILE A 61 1.31 -1.34 -14.32
N GLU A 62 2.46 -0.86 -13.84
CA GLU A 62 3.52 -0.31 -14.70
C GLU A 62 4.03 -1.36 -15.70
N ALA A 63 4.26 -2.59 -15.23
CA ALA A 63 4.72 -3.70 -16.07
C ALA A 63 3.68 -4.07 -17.13
N MET A 64 2.40 -4.19 -16.74
CA MET A 64 1.29 -4.45 -17.67
C MET A 64 1.17 -3.35 -18.72
N TYR A 65 1.31 -2.09 -18.32
CA TYR A 65 1.24 -0.94 -19.21
C TYR A 65 2.38 -0.95 -20.25
N LYS A 66 3.62 -1.19 -19.80
CA LYS A 66 4.79 -1.28 -20.71
C LYS A 66 4.65 -2.44 -21.69
N ARG A 67 4.16 -3.60 -21.23
CA ARG A 67 3.88 -4.76 -22.10
C ARG A 67 2.85 -4.43 -23.18
N LYS A 68 1.76 -3.72 -22.82
CA LYS A 68 0.75 -3.29 -23.79
C LYS A 68 1.31 -2.28 -24.81
N GLN A 69 2.15 -1.33 -24.37
CA GLN A 69 2.79 -0.41 -25.31
C GLN A 69 3.74 -1.12 -26.28
N ALA A 70 4.51 -2.11 -25.81
CA ALA A 70 5.42 -2.88 -26.65
C ALA A 70 4.70 -3.77 -27.66
N ALA A 71 3.51 -4.29 -27.32
CA ALA A 71 2.70 -5.11 -28.22
C ALA A 71 1.96 -4.31 -29.31
N ASN A 72 1.75 -3.00 -29.08
CA ASN A 72 1.06 -2.10 -30.02
C ASN A 72 2.04 -1.25 -30.87
N ARG A 73 3.34 -1.48 -30.75
CA ARG A 73 4.39 -0.90 -31.60
C ARG A 73 4.88 -1.96 -32.57
#